data_AF-A0A2P4S659-F1
#
_entry.id   AF-A0A2P4S659-F1
#
_cell.length_a   1.000
_cell.length_b   1.000
_cell.length_c   1.000
_cell.angle_alpha   90.00
_cell.angle_beta   90.00
_cell.angle_gamma   90.00
#
_symmetry.space_group_name_H-M   'P 1'
#
loop_
_entity.id
_entity.type
_entity.pdbx_description
1 polymer ?
#
loop_
_entity_poly.entity_id
_entity_poly.type
_entity_poly.pdbx_seq_one_letter_code
_entity_poly.pdbx_strand_id
1 'polypeptide(L)'
;EELFLCLNDYETVSCSPVCCQSLKLLHITDNNLQDWTEIRKLGIMFPSLDTLILANNNLTTIEESEDSLARLFPNLRSINLHKS
;
A
#
# COMPACT_ATOMS: atom_id res chain seq x y z
N GLU A 1 -9.69 8.14 8.35
CA GLU A 1 -10.27 6.78 8.46
C GLU A 1 -9.15 5.75 8.42
N GLU A 2 -9.43 4.55 8.91
CA GLU A 2 -8.48 3.44 9.00
C GLU A 2 -9.12 2.18 8.43
N LEU A 3 -8.34 1.38 7.70
CA LEU A 3 -8.80 0.15 7.07
C LEU A 3 -7.80 -0.99 7.34
N PHE A 4 -8.33 -2.12 7.81
CA PHE A 4 -7.56 -3.31 8.17
C PHE A 4 -8.00 -4.49 7.30
N LEU A 5 -7.05 -5.07 6.56
CA LEU A 5 -7.25 -6.12 5.56
C LEU A 5 -6.26 -7.28 5.78
N CYS A 6 -5.92 -7.55 7.03
CA CYS A 6 -4.94 -8.57 7.40
C CYS A 6 -5.50 -9.99 7.18
N LEU A 7 -4.62 -10.97 6.86
CA LEU A 7 -4.97 -12.40 6.78
C LEU A 7 -6.02 -12.74 5.71
N ASN A 8 -5.91 -12.14 4.51
CA ASN A 8 -6.86 -12.34 3.41
C ASN A 8 -6.24 -12.99 2.16
N ASP A 9 -4.99 -13.46 2.23
CA ASP A 9 -4.27 -14.10 1.13
C ASP A 9 -4.25 -13.27 -0.18
N TYR A 10 -4.33 -11.94 -0.08
CA TYR A 10 -4.31 -11.08 -1.26
C TYR A 10 -2.97 -11.18 -1.99
N GLU A 11 -3.01 -11.65 -3.23
CA GLU A 11 -1.87 -11.63 -4.16
C GLU A 11 -1.87 -10.38 -5.06
N THR A 12 -3.06 -9.80 -5.28
CA THR A 12 -3.26 -8.65 -6.16
C THR A 12 -4.23 -7.64 -5.55
N VAL A 13 -4.08 -6.38 -5.98
CA VAL A 13 -4.95 -5.26 -5.67
C VAL A 13 -5.81 -4.95 -6.89
N SER A 14 -7.12 -4.94 -6.70
CA SER A 14 -8.08 -4.52 -7.72
C SER A 14 -8.13 -2.99 -7.80
N CYS A 15 -7.99 -2.43 -9.00
CA CYS A 15 -8.15 -0.98 -9.21
C CYS A 15 -9.62 -0.58 -9.15
N SER A 16 -9.91 0.44 -8.36
CA SER A 16 -11.17 1.19 -8.40
C SER A 16 -10.99 2.48 -9.20
N PRO A 17 -11.96 2.89 -10.03
CA PRO A 17 -11.93 4.20 -10.69
C PRO A 17 -12.17 5.37 -9.73
N VAL A 18 -12.61 5.08 -8.49
CA VAL A 18 -12.90 6.08 -7.47
C VAL A 18 -11.80 6.08 -6.41
N CYS A 19 -11.18 7.25 -6.20
CA CYS A 19 -10.24 7.47 -5.11
C CYS A 19 -10.96 7.74 -3.80
N CYS A 20 -10.47 7.16 -2.70
CA CYS A 20 -10.91 7.46 -1.35
C CYS A 20 -9.97 8.50 -0.72
N GLN A 21 -10.52 9.69 -0.44
CA GLN A 21 -9.76 10.85 0.07
C GLN A 21 -9.71 10.90 1.61
N SER A 22 -10.46 10.04 2.30
CA SER A 22 -10.59 10.03 3.76
C SER A 22 -9.69 9.01 4.46
N LEU A 23 -9.21 7.99 3.74
CA LEU A 23 -8.37 6.95 4.30
C LEU A 23 -6.98 7.49 4.64
N LYS A 24 -6.57 7.29 5.89
CA LYS A 24 -5.29 7.77 6.45
C LYS A 24 -4.37 6.61 6.83
N LEU A 25 -4.92 5.49 7.28
CA LEU A 25 -4.17 4.29 7.61
C LEU A 25 -4.71 3.09 6.84
N LEU A 26 -3.80 2.35 6.21
CA LEU A 26 -4.10 1.10 5.53
C LEU A 26 -3.17 0.01 6.06
N HIS A 27 -3.78 -1.04 6.59
CA HIS A 27 -3.10 -2.19 7.16
C HIS A 27 -3.40 -3.43 6.32
N ILE A 28 -2.41 -3.94 5.60
CA ILE A 28 -2.51 -5.16 4.77
C ILE A 28 -1.35 -6.09 5.18
N THR A 29 -1.38 -6.61 6.40
CA THR A 29 -0.37 -7.59 6.84
C THR A 29 -0.79 -9.01 6.55
N ASP A 30 0.17 -9.93 6.52
CA ASP A 30 -0.10 -11.36 6.40
C ASP A 30 -0.96 -11.67 5.16
N ASN A 31 -0.50 -11.12 4.03
CA ASN A 31 -1.05 -11.33 2.70
C ASN A 31 0.10 -11.78 1.77
N ASN A 32 -0.20 -12.03 0.49
CA ASN A 32 0.75 -12.61 -0.46
C ASN A 32 1.17 -11.63 -1.56
N LEU A 33 1.15 -10.31 -1.27
CA LEU A 33 1.59 -9.30 -2.24
C LEU A 33 3.10 -9.46 -2.49
N GLN A 34 3.46 -9.59 -3.77
CA GLN A 34 4.84 -9.83 -4.21
C GLN A 34 5.39 -8.67 -5.05
N ASP A 35 4.56 -8.17 -5.95
CA ASP A 35 4.94 -7.12 -6.89
C ASP A 35 4.58 -5.73 -6.35
N TRP A 36 5.55 -4.82 -6.39
CA TRP A 36 5.34 -3.42 -6.03
C TRP A 36 4.32 -2.72 -6.93
N THR A 37 4.09 -3.22 -8.15
CA THR A 37 3.04 -2.71 -9.03
C THR A 37 1.65 -2.76 -8.40
N GLU A 38 1.40 -3.73 -7.51
CA GLU A 38 0.15 -3.82 -6.75
C GLU A 38 0.04 -2.72 -5.69
N ILE A 39 1.17 -2.34 -5.09
CA ILE A 39 1.26 -1.25 -4.11
C ILE A 39 1.00 0.11 -4.78
N ARG A 40 1.45 0.30 -6.03
CA ARG A 40 1.16 1.52 -6.81
C ARG A 40 -0.33 1.82 -6.88
N LYS A 41 -1.15 0.77 -7.06
CA LYS A 41 -2.60 0.89 -7.16
C LYS A 41 -3.20 1.46 -5.87
N LEU A 42 -2.64 1.11 -4.72
CA LEU A 42 -3.05 1.66 -3.42
C LEU A 42 -2.77 3.16 -3.34
N GLY A 43 -1.62 3.63 -3.80
CA GLY A 43 -1.29 5.06 -3.81
C GLY A 43 -2.26 5.88 -4.67
N ILE A 44 -2.60 5.35 -5.85
CA ILE A 44 -3.58 5.98 -6.75
C ILE A 44 -4.98 6.02 -6.11
N MET A 45 -5.40 4.93 -5.46
CA MET A 45 -6.73 4.86 -4.84
C MET A 45 -6.83 5.65 -3.53
N PHE A 46 -5.73 5.79 -2.79
CA PHE A 46 -5.69 6.40 -1.46
C PHE A 46 -4.68 7.57 -1.41
N PRO A 47 -4.90 8.66 -2.16
CA PRO A 47 -3.93 9.75 -2.24
C PRO A 47 -3.73 10.50 -0.91
N SER A 48 -4.68 10.38 0.01
CA SER A 48 -4.62 10.98 1.34
C SER A 48 -3.96 10.10 2.41
N LEU A 49 -3.48 8.91 2.02
CA LEU A 49 -2.90 7.92 2.94
C LEU A 49 -1.66 8.49 3.63
N ASP A 50 -1.62 8.38 4.95
CA ASP A 50 -0.54 8.85 5.81
C ASP A 50 0.37 7.68 6.24
N THR A 51 -0.23 6.52 6.53
CA THR A 51 0.48 5.33 6.99
C THR A 51 0.07 4.08 6.20
N LEU A 52 1.05 3.34 5.70
CA LEU A 52 0.88 2.08 4.98
C LEU A 52 1.67 0.95 5.66
N ILE A 53 0.99 -0.09 6.11
CA ILE A 53 1.61 -1.24 6.78
C ILE A 53 1.40 -2.49 5.93
N LEU A 54 2.51 -3.09 5.48
CA LEU A 54 2.55 -4.25 4.58
C LEU A 54 3.40 -5.40 5.15
N ALA A 55 3.59 -5.43 6.47
CA ALA A 55 4.42 -6.44 7.11
C ALA A 55 3.92 -7.87 6.80
N ASN A 56 4.84 -8.84 6.77
CA ASN A 56 4.55 -10.23 6.42
C ASN A 56 3.85 -10.40 5.05
N ASN A 57 4.20 -9.56 4.07
CA ASN A 57 3.97 -9.85 2.65
C ASN A 57 5.25 -10.42 2.01
N ASN A 58 5.14 -10.82 0.75
CA ASN A 58 6.23 -11.41 -0.03
C ASN A 58 6.91 -10.42 -0.99
N LEU A 59 6.87 -9.13 -0.66
CA LEU A 59 7.51 -8.06 -1.44
C LEU A 59 9.03 -8.29 -1.49
N THR A 60 9.59 -8.38 -2.70
CA THR A 60 11.01 -8.67 -2.92
C THR A 60 11.85 -7.41 -3.09
N THR A 61 11.35 -6.42 -3.83
CA THR A 61 12.08 -5.20 -4.19
C THR A 61 11.13 -4.02 -4.35
N ILE A 62 11.57 -2.85 -3.90
CA ILE A 62 10.89 -1.59 -4.20
C ILE A 62 11.49 -1.04 -5.49
N GLU A 63 10.73 -1.10 -6.59
CA GLU A 63 11.16 -0.64 -7.91
C GLU A 63 10.62 0.76 -8.22
N GLU A 64 10.88 1.70 -7.31
CA GLU A 64 10.45 3.09 -7.46
C GLU A 64 11.53 4.09 -7.09
N SER A 65 11.64 5.15 -7.89
CA SER A 65 12.38 6.34 -7.47
C SER A 65 11.62 7.10 -6.39
N GLU A 66 12.32 7.87 -5.56
CA GLU A 66 11.72 8.75 -4.55
C GLU A 66 10.66 9.68 -5.17
N ASP A 67 10.95 10.28 -6.34
CA ASP A 67 10.00 11.14 -7.07
C ASP A 67 8.73 10.41 -7.50
N SER A 68 8.84 9.12 -7.80
CA SER A 68 7.68 8.31 -8.21
C SER A 68 6.84 7.91 -7.00
N LEU A 69 7.49 7.55 -5.88
CA LEU A 69 6.80 7.34 -4.61
C LEU A 69 6.08 8.62 -4.13
N ALA A 70 6.74 9.78 -4.19
CA ALA A 70 6.13 11.05 -3.79
C ALA A 70 4.90 11.42 -4.63
N ARG A 71 4.87 11.04 -5.92
CA ARG A 71 3.70 11.24 -6.80
C ARG A 71 2.58 10.24 -6.52
N LEU A 72 2.91 8.99 -6.26
CA LEU A 72 1.94 7.94 -5.94
C LEU A 72 1.33 8.12 -4.55
N PHE A 73 2.13 8.57 -3.59
CA PHE A 73 1.82 8.64 -2.17
C PHE A 73 2.15 10.03 -1.60
N PRO A 74 1.46 11.10 -2.04
CA PRO A 74 1.84 12.47 -1.73
C PRO A 74 1.72 12.86 -0.25
N ASN A 75 0.93 12.12 0.52
CA ASN A 75 0.72 12.36 1.95
C ASN A 75 1.36 11.29 2.85
N LEU A 76 2.04 10.30 2.28
CA LEU A 76 2.55 9.16 3.04
C LEU A 76 3.78 9.57 3.85
N ARG A 77 3.70 9.31 5.15
CA ARG A 77 4.75 9.65 6.11
C ARG A 77 5.44 8.42 6.68
N SER A 78 4.74 7.29 6.69
CA SER A 78 5.26 6.04 7.22
C SER A 78 4.90 4.86 6.33
N ILE A 79 5.91 4.05 6.03
CA ILE A 79 5.74 2.75 5.39
C ILE A 79 6.43 1.68 6.22
N ASN A 80 5.73 0.59 6.52
CA ASN A 80 6.27 -0.53 7.26
C ASN A 80 6.28 -1.79 6.38
N LEU A 81 7.50 -2.25 6.09
CA LEU A 81 7.82 -3.40 5.25
C LEU A 81 8.66 -4.42 6.05
N HIS A 82 8.20 -4.83 7.23
CA HIS A 82 8.90 -5.86 7.99
C HIS A 82 8.52 -7.25 7.49
N LYS A 83 9.51 -8.14 7.34
CA LYS A 83 9.29 -9.58 7.14
C LYS A 83 9.80 -10.27 8.40
N SER A 84 8.90 -10.92 9.15
CA SER A 84 9.30 -11.69 10.35
C SER A 84 10.01 -12.98 9.98
#